data_AF-A0AAD6KER6-F1
#
_entry.id   AF-A0AAD6KER6-F1
#
_cell.length_a   1.000
_cell.length_b   1.000
_cell.length_c   1.000
_cell.angle_alpha   90.00
_cell.angle_beta   90.00
_cell.angle_gamma   90.00
#
_symmetry.space_group_name_H-M   'P 1'
#
loop_
_entity.id
_entity.type
_entity.pdbx_description
1 polymer ?
#
loop_
_entity_poly.entity_id
_entity_poly.type
_entity_poly.pdbx_seq_one_letter_code
_entity_poly.pdbx_strand_id
1 'polypeptide(L)'
;MTISHLSSISSGTERSSAATLLIEAADDSVNGAVDYDGNPVHRSTSGGWRSASFIIAVEVAERFAYHGISSNLITYLTGPLGQSTASAAANVNTWSGTATLLPLLGAFVADSFHGRYRTIVAAALIYILVSLFTLNFPIFFSPNSFLLFIFLN
;
A
#
# COMPACT_ATOMS: atom_id res chain seq x y z
N MET A 1 -18.83 -27.20 58.13
CA MET A 1 -18.06 -25.94 58.01
C MET A 1 -16.76 -26.21 57.26
N THR A 2 -16.84 -26.85 56.08
CA THR A 2 -15.65 -27.41 55.41
C THR A 2 -15.69 -27.30 53.88
N ILE A 3 -16.87 -27.03 53.29
CA ILE A 3 -17.03 -26.90 51.83
C ILE A 3 -16.71 -25.47 51.35
N SER A 4 -17.01 -24.43 52.14
CA SER A 4 -16.69 -23.03 51.81
C SER A 4 -15.19 -22.71 51.83
N HIS A 5 -14.39 -23.50 52.55
CA HIS A 5 -12.94 -23.31 52.65
C HIS A 5 -12.18 -23.97 51.48
N LEU A 6 -12.79 -24.93 50.78
CA LEU A 6 -12.21 -25.56 49.59
C LEU A 6 -12.56 -24.79 48.31
N SER A 7 -13.74 -24.17 48.23
CA SER A 7 -14.10 -23.34 47.08
C SER A 7 -13.26 -22.07 46.97
N SER A 8 -12.84 -21.49 48.10
CA SER A 8 -11.96 -20.32 48.11
C SER A 8 -10.55 -20.64 47.60
N ILE A 9 -10.01 -21.82 47.97
CA ILE A 9 -8.70 -22.30 47.51
C ILE A 9 -8.73 -22.62 46.01
N SER A 10 -9.75 -23.33 45.52
CA SER A 10 -9.93 -23.60 44.08
C SER A 10 -10.07 -22.31 43.27
N SER A 11 -10.82 -21.33 43.79
CA SER A 11 -10.99 -20.03 43.11
C SER A 11 -9.71 -19.18 43.08
N GLY A 12 -8.83 -19.33 44.07
CA GLY A 12 -7.53 -18.65 44.13
C GLY A 12 -6.53 -19.24 43.14
N THR A 13 -6.51 -20.56 42.99
CA THR A 13 -5.63 -21.26 42.03
C THR A 13 -6.04 -20.99 40.58
N GLU A 14 -7.34 -20.98 40.26
CA GLU A 14 -7.81 -20.65 38.90
C GLU A 14 -7.55 -19.17 38.53
N ARG A 15 -7.77 -18.24 39.46
CA ARG A 15 -7.45 -16.82 39.24
C ARG A 15 -5.96 -16.58 39.07
N SER A 16 -5.11 -17.31 39.80
CA SER A 16 -3.66 -17.24 39.64
C SER A 16 -3.22 -17.78 38.27
N SER A 17 -3.76 -18.92 37.83
CA SER A 17 -3.51 -19.46 36.48
C SER A 17 -3.99 -18.51 35.38
N ALA A 18 -5.20 -17.96 35.51
CA ALA A 18 -5.72 -17.01 34.53
C ALA A 18 -4.87 -15.73 34.47
N ALA A 19 -4.44 -15.18 35.62
CA ALA A 19 -3.57 -14.02 35.67
C ALA A 19 -2.19 -14.28 35.04
N THR A 20 -1.60 -15.46 35.26
CA THR A 20 -0.33 -15.84 34.63
C THR A 20 -0.48 -15.98 33.11
N LEU A 21 -1.55 -16.60 32.62
CA LEU A 21 -1.82 -16.72 31.18
C LEU A 21 -2.05 -15.36 30.51
N LEU A 22 -2.70 -14.41 31.19
CA LEU A 22 -2.90 -13.07 30.65
C LEU A 22 -1.59 -12.27 30.58
N ILE A 23 -0.68 -12.46 31.53
CA ILE A 23 0.64 -11.82 31.52
C ILE A 23 1.52 -12.41 30.41
N GLU A 24 1.48 -13.72 30.20
CA GLU A 24 2.23 -14.40 29.15
C GLU A 24 1.70 -14.06 27.74
N ALA A 25 0.37 -13.95 27.58
CA ALA A 25 -0.24 -13.45 26.35
C ALA A 25 0.10 -11.97 26.09
N ALA A 26 0.18 -11.15 27.13
CA ALA A 26 0.59 -9.76 27.01
C ALA A 26 2.07 -9.60 26.64
N ASP A 27 2.95 -10.49 27.09
CA ASP A 27 4.38 -10.50 26.77
C ASP A 27 4.67 -10.91 25.30
N ASP A 28 3.86 -11.81 24.73
CA ASP A 28 3.97 -12.19 23.30
C ASP A 28 3.42 -11.12 22.35
N SER A 29 2.54 -10.24 22.85
CA SER A 29 2.01 -9.12 22.08
C SER A 29 3.01 -7.95 22.01
N VAL A 30 3.23 -7.42 20.80
CA VAL A 30 4.08 -6.24 20.60
C VAL A 30 3.31 -5.00 21.03
N ASN A 31 3.65 -4.47 22.21
CA ASN A 31 3.07 -3.22 22.72
C ASN A 31 3.18 -2.08 21.68
N GLY A 32 2.02 -1.59 21.22
CA GLY A 32 1.92 -0.47 20.28
C GLY A 32 1.85 -0.86 18.79
N ALA A 33 1.92 -2.15 18.45
CA ALA A 33 1.71 -2.63 17.08
C ALA A 33 0.36 -3.34 16.96
N VAL A 34 -0.44 -2.91 15.99
CA VAL A 34 -1.74 -3.50 15.65
C VAL A 34 -1.71 -4.02 14.22
N ASP A 35 -2.38 -5.14 14.00
CA ASP A 35 -2.51 -5.76 12.68
C ASP A 35 -3.43 -4.92 11.78
N TYR A 36 -3.52 -5.27 10.49
CA TYR A 36 -4.43 -4.60 9.54
C TYR A 36 -5.91 -4.68 9.96
N ASP A 37 -6.28 -5.67 10.79
CA ASP A 37 -7.61 -5.83 11.40
C ASP A 37 -7.77 -5.10 12.75
N GLY A 38 -6.74 -4.39 13.23
CA GLY A 38 -6.76 -3.64 14.49
C GLY A 38 -6.50 -4.47 15.76
N ASN A 39 -6.20 -5.77 15.61
CA ASN A 39 -5.86 -6.65 16.73
C ASN A 39 -4.40 -6.48 17.17
N PRO A 40 -4.05 -6.76 18.44
CA PRO A 40 -2.66 -6.72 18.91
C PRO A 40 -1.77 -7.69 18.11
N VAL A 41 -0.63 -7.20 17.63
CA VAL A 41 0.32 -8.00 16.86
C VAL A 41 1.08 -8.96 17.79
N HIS A 42 1.02 -10.25 17.51
CA HIS A 42 1.79 -11.26 18.24
C HIS A 42 3.14 -11.51 17.55
N ARG A 43 4.25 -11.45 18.31
CA ARG A 43 5.62 -11.65 17.78
C ARG A 43 5.82 -13.02 17.16
N SER A 44 5.16 -14.03 17.71
CA SER A 44 5.21 -15.41 17.24
C SER A 44 4.62 -15.61 15.84
N THR A 45 3.69 -14.76 15.42
CA THR A 45 2.86 -14.98 14.22
C THR A 45 3.05 -13.89 13.15
N SER A 46 3.41 -12.67 13.56
CA SER A 46 3.53 -11.52 12.65
C SER A 46 4.97 -11.17 12.32
N GLY A 47 5.28 -11.14 11.02
CA GLY A 47 6.62 -10.84 10.53
C GLY A 47 7.63 -11.93 10.88
N GLY A 48 8.35 -12.45 9.89
CA GLY A 48 9.31 -13.50 10.15
C GLY A 48 10.15 -13.84 8.94
N TRP A 49 10.89 -14.95 9.03
CA TRP A 49 11.84 -15.38 7.99
C TRP A 49 11.21 -15.55 6.61
N ARG A 50 9.93 -15.93 6.52
CA ARG A 50 9.21 -16.00 5.24
C ARG A 50 9.06 -14.61 4.62
N SER A 51 8.53 -13.63 5.35
CA SER A 51 8.40 -12.26 4.86
C SER A 51 9.76 -11.64 4.55
N ALA A 52 10.76 -11.86 5.41
CA ALA A 52 12.13 -11.39 5.17
C ALA A 52 12.72 -11.99 3.88
N SER A 53 12.50 -13.30 3.64
CA SER A 53 12.97 -13.95 2.41
C SER A 53 12.31 -13.38 1.14
N PHE A 54 11.03 -13.03 1.21
CA PHE A 54 10.34 -12.36 0.10
C PHE A 54 10.92 -10.97 -0.17
N ILE A 55 11.14 -10.17 0.87
CA ILE A 55 11.74 -8.83 0.74
C ILE A 55 13.15 -8.93 0.11
N ILE A 56 13.97 -9.87 0.59
CA ILE A 56 15.32 -10.09 0.06
C ILE A 56 15.27 -10.53 -1.41
N ALA A 57 14.38 -11.47 -1.75
CA ALA A 57 14.24 -11.94 -3.12
C ALA A 57 13.84 -10.81 -4.09
N VAL A 58 12.92 -9.93 -3.66
CA VAL A 58 12.52 -8.75 -4.43
C VAL A 58 13.68 -7.78 -4.61
N GLU A 59 14.41 -7.44 -3.54
CA GLU A 59 15.59 -6.56 -3.61
C GLU A 59 16.65 -7.12 -4.58
N VAL A 60 16.96 -8.41 -4.48
CA VAL A 60 17.94 -9.06 -5.37
C VAL A 60 17.47 -9.04 -6.81
N ALA A 61 16.19 -9.34 -7.07
CA ALA A 61 15.63 -9.28 -8.42
C ALA A 61 15.66 -7.87 -9.00
N GLU A 62 15.34 -6.86 -8.19
CA GLU A 62 15.40 -5.45 -8.58
C GLU A 62 16.84 -5.05 -8.95
N ARG A 63 17.81 -5.36 -8.09
CA ARG A 63 19.23 -5.08 -8.35
C ARG A 63 19.75 -5.78 -9.59
N PHE A 64 19.36 -7.04 -9.79
CA PHE A 64 19.73 -7.81 -10.97
C PHE A 64 19.17 -7.17 -12.25
N ALA A 65 17.88 -6.81 -12.26
CA ALA A 65 17.25 -6.15 -13.39
C ALA A 65 17.88 -4.78 -13.69
N TYR A 66 18.13 -3.97 -12.65
CA TYR A 66 18.76 -2.66 -12.78
C TYR A 66 20.14 -2.76 -13.44
N HIS A 67 21.02 -3.63 -12.91
CA HIS A 67 22.36 -3.80 -13.47
C HIS A 67 22.35 -4.47 -14.86
N GLY A 68 21.44 -5.40 -15.10
CA GLY A 68 21.27 -6.05 -16.40
C GLY A 68 20.91 -5.04 -17.50
N ILE A 69 19.98 -4.12 -17.22
CA ILE A 69 19.60 -3.06 -18.14
C ILE A 69 20.73 -2.02 -18.24
N SER A 70 21.23 -1.52 -17.11
CA SER A 70 22.26 -0.47 -17.04
C SER A 70 23.50 -0.82 -17.85
N SER A 71 23.99 -2.06 -17.75
CA SER A 71 25.20 -2.52 -18.43
C SER A 71 25.08 -2.58 -19.95
N ASN A 72 23.87 -2.83 -20.48
CA ASN A 72 23.65 -3.01 -21.92
C ASN A 72 23.05 -1.76 -22.60
N LEU A 73 22.46 -0.84 -21.83
CA LEU A 73 21.67 0.27 -22.35
C LEU A 73 22.48 1.22 -23.25
N ILE A 74 23.69 1.60 -22.86
CA ILE A 74 24.52 2.52 -23.65
C ILE A 74 24.92 1.91 -25.01
N THR A 75 25.25 0.62 -25.00
CA THR A 75 25.62 -0.14 -26.21
C THR A 75 24.42 -0.30 -27.13
N TYR A 76 23.23 -0.54 -26.56
CA TYR A 76 21.99 -0.62 -27.33
C TYR A 76 21.64 0.72 -28.00
N LEU A 77 21.79 1.83 -27.28
CA LEU A 77 21.48 3.17 -27.79
C LEU A 77 22.47 3.64 -28.86
N THR A 78 23.76 3.34 -28.70
CA THR A 78 24.80 3.75 -29.67
C THR A 78 24.91 2.81 -30.88
N GLY A 79 24.65 1.51 -30.71
CA GLY A 79 24.69 0.51 -31.78
C GLY A 79 23.36 0.42 -32.54
N PRO A 80 22.45 -0.50 -32.15
CA PRO A 80 21.18 -0.70 -32.85
C PRO A 80 20.31 0.56 -33.04
N LEU A 81 20.28 1.45 -32.04
CA LEU A 81 19.48 2.68 -32.13
C LEU A 81 20.19 3.82 -32.87
N GLY A 82 21.50 3.71 -33.09
CA GLY A 82 22.30 4.68 -33.85
C GLY A 82 22.39 6.08 -33.25
N GLN A 83 22.18 6.26 -31.94
CA GLN A 83 22.31 7.57 -31.31
C GLN A 83 23.78 7.99 -31.19
N SER A 84 24.05 9.30 -31.30
CA SER A 84 25.38 9.84 -31.00
C SER A 84 25.74 9.59 -29.53
N THR A 85 27.02 9.43 -29.23
CA THR A 85 27.50 9.15 -27.85
C THR A 85 27.00 10.19 -26.85
N ALA A 86 26.92 11.46 -27.24
CA ALA A 86 26.39 12.53 -26.39
C ALA A 86 24.89 12.36 -26.09
N SER A 87 24.08 12.04 -27.09
CA SER A 87 22.64 11.80 -26.92
C SER A 87 22.36 10.52 -26.13
N ALA A 88 23.12 9.46 -26.41
CA ALA A 88 22.99 8.19 -25.71
C ALA A 88 23.35 8.34 -24.22
N ALA A 89 24.42 9.08 -23.89
CA ALA A 89 24.79 9.38 -22.52
C ALA A 89 23.72 10.19 -21.78
N ALA A 90 23.11 11.18 -22.44
CA ALA A 90 22.00 11.94 -21.87
C ALA A 90 20.82 11.01 -21.53
N ASN A 91 20.45 10.11 -22.44
CA ASN A 91 19.35 9.16 -22.23
C ASN A 91 19.64 8.14 -21.12
N VAL A 92 20.88 7.66 -21.01
CA VAL A 92 21.30 6.80 -19.88
C VAL A 92 21.21 7.53 -18.55
N ASN A 93 21.62 8.82 -18.50
CA ASN A 93 21.50 9.64 -17.32
C ASN A 93 20.03 9.89 -16.94
N THR A 94 19.16 10.16 -17.92
CA THR A 94 17.72 10.30 -17.69
C THR A 94 17.10 8.99 -17.19
N TRP A 95 17.48 7.85 -17.76
CA TRP A 95 17.03 6.55 -17.28
C TRP A 95 17.45 6.30 -15.83
N SER A 96 18.72 6.55 -15.50
CA SER A 96 19.24 6.39 -14.14
C SER A 96 18.56 7.34 -13.16
N GLY A 97 18.35 8.61 -13.54
CA GLY A 97 17.63 9.58 -12.72
C GLY A 97 16.17 9.19 -12.51
N THR A 98 15.51 8.62 -13.52
CA THR A 98 14.14 8.12 -13.38
C THR A 98 14.09 6.91 -12.42
N ALA A 99 15.04 5.99 -12.55
CA ALA A 99 15.12 4.81 -11.70
C ALA A 99 15.35 5.16 -10.22
N THR A 100 16.06 6.24 -9.89
CA THR A 100 16.23 6.69 -8.50
C THR A 100 15.03 7.47 -7.96
N LEU A 101 14.28 8.17 -8.83
CA LEU A 101 13.06 8.88 -8.45
C LEU A 101 11.87 7.93 -8.24
N LEU A 102 11.83 6.80 -8.92
CA LEU A 102 10.70 5.86 -8.86
C LEU A 102 10.45 5.30 -7.45
N PRO A 103 11.46 4.88 -6.65
CA PRO A 103 11.25 4.49 -5.25
C PRO A 103 10.75 5.64 -4.36
N LEU A 104 11.18 6.88 -4.60
CA LEU A 104 10.67 8.04 -3.85
C LEU A 104 9.19 8.27 -4.11
N LEU A 105 8.78 8.17 -5.38
CA LEU A 105 7.38 8.23 -5.77
C LEU A 105 6.60 7.05 -5.18
N GLY A 106 7.16 5.84 -5.23
CA GLY A 106 6.56 4.63 -4.68
C GLY A 106 6.35 4.71 -3.16
N ALA A 107 7.32 5.23 -2.42
CA ALA A 107 7.21 5.46 -0.98
C ALA A 107 6.14 6.49 -0.65
N PHE A 108 6.12 7.63 -1.35
CA PHE A 108 5.08 8.64 -1.19
C PHE A 108 3.67 8.09 -1.43
N VAL A 109 3.52 7.27 -2.47
CA VAL A 109 2.27 6.55 -2.76
C VAL A 109 1.95 5.57 -1.64
N ALA A 110 2.88 4.72 -1.21
CA ALA A 110 2.66 3.75 -0.13
C ALA A 110 2.21 4.41 1.19
N ASP A 111 2.85 5.52 1.57
CA ASP A 111 2.53 6.29 2.78
C ASP A 111 1.16 6.99 2.68
N SER A 112 0.79 7.43 1.48
CA SER A 112 -0.49 8.09 1.24
C SER A 112 -1.67 7.11 1.42
N PHE A 113 -1.53 5.86 0.94
CA PHE A 113 -2.63 4.87 0.88
C PHE A 113 -3.09 4.34 2.25
N HIS A 114 -2.28 4.41 3.30
CA HIS A 114 -2.57 3.81 4.62
C HIS A 114 -3.59 4.57 5.50
N GLY A 115 -4.20 5.67 5.04
CA GLY A 115 -5.36 6.23 5.76
C GLY A 115 -5.91 7.57 5.29
N ARG A 116 -5.14 8.37 4.53
CA ARG A 116 -5.55 9.72 4.11
C ARG A 116 -5.85 9.83 2.62
N TYR A 117 -5.20 9.00 1.79
CA TYR A 117 -5.43 8.99 0.34
C TYR A 117 -6.79 8.42 -0.05
N ARG A 118 -7.28 7.39 0.65
CA ARG A 118 -8.60 6.79 0.34
C ARG A 118 -9.72 7.82 0.45
N THR A 119 -9.67 8.70 1.45
CA THR A 119 -10.66 9.77 1.63
C THR A 119 -10.47 10.90 0.63
N ILE A 120 -9.24 11.30 0.31
CA ILE A 120 -8.96 12.32 -0.72
C ILE A 120 -9.39 11.85 -2.11
N VAL A 121 -9.11 10.60 -2.49
CA VAL A 121 -9.53 10.03 -3.77
C VAL A 121 -11.05 9.85 -3.82
N ALA A 122 -11.68 9.38 -2.74
CA ALA A 122 -13.14 9.31 -2.67
C ALA A 122 -13.78 10.70 -2.82
N ALA A 123 -13.24 11.72 -2.14
CA ALA A 123 -13.71 13.11 -2.27
C ALA A 123 -13.49 13.66 -3.69
N ALA A 124 -12.35 13.37 -4.32
CA ALA A 124 -12.05 13.79 -5.69
C ALA A 124 -12.98 13.11 -6.71
N LEU A 125 -13.26 11.81 -6.56
CA LEU A 125 -14.21 11.09 -7.41
C LEU A 125 -15.63 11.61 -7.24
N ILE A 126 -16.07 11.87 -6.00
CA ILE A 126 -17.37 12.49 -5.72
C ILE A 126 -17.44 13.88 -6.35
N TYR A 127 -16.39 14.69 -6.24
CA TYR A 127 -16.34 16.01 -6.86
C TYR A 127 -16.51 15.93 -8.39
N ILE A 128 -15.75 15.06 -9.06
CA ILE A 128 -15.86 14.89 -10.53
C ILE A 128 -17.25 14.42 -10.93
N LEU A 129 -17.84 13.46 -10.22
CA LEU A 129 -19.19 12.96 -10.50
C LEU A 129 -20.27 14.04 -10.32
N VAL A 130 -20.18 14.83 -9.24
CA VAL A 130 -21.10 15.95 -8.98
C VAL A 130 -20.93 17.05 -10.03
N SER A 131 -19.69 17.38 -10.41
CA SER A 131 -19.41 18.34 -11.48
C SER A 131 -19.97 17.88 -12.82
N LEU A 132 -19.77 16.62 -13.22
CA LEU A 132 -20.32 16.07 -14.46
C LEU A 132 -21.85 16.03 -14.45
N PHE A 133 -22.46 15.66 -13.32
CA PHE A 133 -23.92 15.67 -13.19
C PHE A 133 -24.47 17.10 -13.31
N THR A 134 -23.85 18.07 -12.63
CA THR A 134 -24.27 19.48 -12.67
C THR A 134 -24.10 20.09 -14.06
N LEU A 135 -23.06 19.71 -14.81
CA LEU A 135 -22.84 20.18 -16.18
C LEU A 135 -23.84 19.57 -17.19
N ASN A 136 -24.30 18.33 -16.97
CA ASN A 136 -25.28 17.67 -17.84
C ASN A 136 -26.74 17.96 -17.48
N PHE A 137 -27.02 18.32 -16.23
CA PHE A 137 -28.37 18.67 -15.74
C PHE A 137 -29.07 19.79 -16.53
N PRO A 138 -28.43 20.92 -16.90
CA PRO A 138 -29.08 21.96 -17.69
C PRO A 138 -29.32 21.57 -19.15
N ILE A 139 -28.60 20.58 -19.68
CA ILE A 139 -28.79 20.07 -21.06
C ILE A 139 -30.02 19.15 -21.11
N PHE A 140 -30.28 18.39 -20.04
CA PHE A 140 -31.44 17.50 -19.94
C PHE A 140 -32.74 18.25 -19.63
N PHE A 141 -32.67 19.44 -19.01
CA PHE A 141 -33.83 20.24 -18.64
C PHE A 141 -34.05 21.48 -19.54
N SER A 142 -33.21 21.71 -20.56
CA SER A 142 -33.42 22.76 -21.56
C SER A 142 -34.40 22.28 -22.63
N PRO A 143 -35.55 22.96 -22.85
CA PRO A 143 -36.51 22.61 -23.91
C PRO A 143 -35.91 22.54 -25.32
N ASN A 144 -34.77 23.22 -25.52
CA ASN A 144 -34.12 23.35 -26.82
C ASN A 144 -33.38 22.09 -27.28
N SER A 145 -32.98 21.20 -26.36
CA SER A 145 -32.28 19.95 -26.67
C SER A 145 -33.22 18.82 -27.12
N PHE A 146 -34.47 18.82 -26.62
CA PHE A 146 -35.53 17.90 -27.05
C PHE A 146 -35.97 18.18 -28.51
N LEU A 147 -35.98 19.45 -28.92
CA LEU A 147 -36.27 19.85 -30.30
C LEU A 147 -35.16 19.41 -31.28
N LEU A 148 -33.88 19.50 -30.90
CA LEU A 148 -32.78 19.05 -31.76
C LEU A 148 -32.79 17.53 -32.01
N PHE A 149 -33.31 16.72 -31.07
CA PHE A 149 -33.44 15.27 -31.25
C PHE A 149 -34.57 14.87 -32.20
N ILE A 150 -35.64 15.69 -32.30
CA ILE A 150 -36.75 15.51 -33.26
C ILE A 150 -36.38 16.00 -34.67
N PHE A 151 -35.51 16.99 -34.81
CA PHE A 151 -35.10 17.51 -36.14
C PHE A 151 -33.95 16.73 -36.80
N LEU A 152 -33.23 15.87 -36.05
CA LEU A 152 -32.13 15.04 -36.56
C LEU A 152 -32.47 13.55 -36.76
N ASN A 153 -33.71 13.12 -36.50
CA ASN A 153 -34.22 11.79 -36.83
C ASN A 153 -35.39 11.91 -37.80
#